data_AF-A0A928MR67-F1
#
_entry.id   AF-A0A928MR67-F1
#
_cell.length_a   1.000
_cell.length_b   1.000
_cell.length_c   1.000
_cell.angle_alpha   90.00
_cell.angle_beta   90.00
_cell.angle_gamma   90.00
#
_symmetry.space_group_name_H-M   'P 1'
#
loop_
_entity.id
_entity.type
_entity.pdbx_description
1 polymer ?
#
loop_
_entity_poly.entity_id
_entity_poly.type
_entity_poly.pdbx_seq_one_letter_code
_entity_poly.pdbx_strand_id
1 'polypeptide(L)'
;MVVIYDRIGCRAMDNVGRATLWVCIFLLCNGHDTSSVTAHAVPHCRLHRPPSPWLRHGTPPVGEGFEGPPHMDKCFCHHYIASLLICRGERGIMEEKRSEESIMSVPVAEITLKMIDFYKGNHHDINHFLKVYAYAKTLGEKELATREERDLLEVTAILHDIAIPYCLKTYGHAQGPYQEREGIPMAKEFLQEFDLPAPFVEKVAWLVGHHHTLTGVTMKEHRLLLEADYLVNADEGNAPKEQIENAMETFFESETGKRMLRSIYLKK
;
A
#
# COMPACT_ATOMS: atom_id res chain seq x y z
N MET A 1 1.85 -20.55 1.87
CA MET A 1 2.35 -19.42 1.06
C MET A 1 1.35 -19.16 -0.05
N VAL A 2 0.40 -18.25 0.20
CA VAL A 2 -0.67 -17.87 -0.72
C VAL A 2 -0.57 -16.36 -0.89
N VAL A 3 0.06 -15.90 -1.96
CA VAL A 3 -0.23 -14.69 -2.77
C VAL A 3 0.68 -14.90 -3.99
N ILE A 4 0.26 -14.90 -5.25
CA ILE A 4 -0.22 -13.80 -6.08
C ILE A 4 -0.73 -14.48 -7.37
N TYR A 5 -1.87 -14.07 -7.92
CA TYR A 5 -2.10 -13.79 -9.35
C TYR A 5 -3.60 -13.65 -9.59
N ASP A 6 -4.16 -12.56 -9.08
CA ASP A 6 -5.44 -12.05 -9.56
C ASP A 6 -5.22 -10.70 -10.21
N ARG A 7 -4.54 -10.71 -11.36
CA ARG A 7 -4.47 -9.57 -12.31
C ARG A 7 -3.89 -9.97 -13.65
N ILE A 8 -4.45 -11.01 -14.26
CA ILE A 8 -4.37 -11.15 -15.71
C ILE A 8 -5.79 -11.45 -16.17
N GLY A 9 -6.43 -10.46 -16.80
CA GLY A 9 -7.72 -10.62 -17.43
C GLY A 9 -7.66 -11.64 -18.58
N CYS A 10 -7.73 -12.93 -18.26
CA CYS A 10 -7.92 -14.01 -19.22
C CYS A 10 -9.38 -14.05 -19.68
N ARG A 11 -9.83 -13.00 -20.38
CA ARG A 11 -11.13 -13.01 -21.09
C ARG A 11 -11.02 -13.53 -22.53
N ALA A 12 -9.85 -13.96 -22.99
CA ALA A 12 -9.63 -14.43 -24.36
C ALA A 12 -8.89 -15.79 -24.46
N MET A 13 -9.08 -16.69 -23.50
CA MET A 13 -8.68 -18.10 -23.66
C MET A 13 -9.92 -18.97 -23.79
N ASP A 14 -9.95 -19.82 -24.82
CA ASP A 14 -10.94 -20.88 -24.95
C ASP A 14 -10.77 -21.92 -23.83
N ASN A 15 -11.73 -22.83 -23.71
CA ASN A 15 -11.73 -23.84 -22.64
C ASN A 15 -10.52 -24.78 -22.70
N VAL A 16 -9.89 -24.93 -23.87
CA VAL A 16 -8.72 -25.79 -24.09
C VAL A 16 -7.44 -25.11 -23.59
N GLY A 17 -7.29 -23.80 -23.83
CA GLY A 17 -6.17 -23.01 -23.31
C GLY A 17 -6.14 -22.91 -21.78
N ARG A 18 -7.32 -22.82 -21.14
CA ARG A 18 -7.42 -22.82 -19.66
C ARG A 18 -7.06 -24.18 -19.05
N ALA A 19 -7.52 -25.27 -19.67
CA ALA A 19 -7.22 -26.62 -19.18
C ALA A 19 -5.72 -26.95 -19.27
N THR A 20 -5.07 -26.54 -20.36
CA THR A 20 -3.63 -26.79 -20.58
C THR A 20 -2.77 -25.99 -19.60
N LEU A 21 -3.14 -24.73 -19.30
CA LEU A 21 -2.45 -23.90 -18.30
C LEU A 21 -2.57 -24.48 -16.88
N TRP A 22 -3.75 -24.98 -16.52
CA TRP A 22 -3.98 -25.62 -15.22
C TRP A 22 -3.19 -26.93 -15.05
N VAL A 23 -3.09 -27.75 -16.10
CA VAL A 23 -2.29 -28.99 -16.06
C VAL A 23 -0.79 -28.69 -15.93
N CYS A 24 -0.26 -27.70 -16.64
CA CYS A 24 1.15 -27.30 -16.52
C CYS A 24 1.47 -26.74 -15.11
N ILE A 25 0.58 -25.93 -14.55
CA ILE A 25 0.76 -25.38 -13.18
C ILE A 25 0.69 -26.51 -12.15
N PHE A 26 -0.26 -27.44 -12.28
CA PHE A 26 -0.40 -28.58 -11.38
C PHE A 26 0.84 -29.50 -11.39
N LEU A 27 1.40 -29.77 -12.57
CA LEU A 27 2.60 -30.61 -12.71
C LEU A 27 3.86 -29.92 -12.15
N LEU A 28 4.02 -28.61 -12.39
CA LEU A 28 5.16 -27.83 -11.88
C LEU A 28 5.13 -27.68 -10.36
N CYS A 29 3.96 -27.43 -9.76
CA CYS A 29 3.82 -27.35 -8.31
C CYS A 29 4.06 -28.67 -7.58
N ASN A 30 3.98 -29.81 -8.29
CA ASN A 30 4.24 -31.15 -7.74
C ASN A 30 5.57 -31.76 -8.20
N GLY A 31 6.46 -30.98 -8.83
CA GLY A 31 7.82 -31.41 -9.19
C GLY A 31 7.91 -32.39 -10.36
N HIS A 32 6.89 -32.45 -11.21
CA HIS A 32 6.91 -33.29 -12.42
C HIS A 32 7.50 -32.55 -13.63
N ASP A 33 8.21 -33.29 -14.49
CA ASP A 33 8.85 -32.79 -15.72
C ASP A 33 7.79 -32.48 -16.79
N THR A 34 7.74 -31.22 -17.26
CA THR A 34 6.76 -30.72 -18.24
C THR A 34 7.32 -30.66 -19.67
N SER A 35 8.53 -31.16 -19.91
CA SER A 35 9.23 -31.10 -21.20
C SER A 35 8.52 -31.75 -22.39
N SER A 36 7.46 -32.54 -22.16
CA SER A 36 6.66 -33.19 -23.21
C SER A 36 5.36 -32.47 -23.59
N VAL A 37 4.97 -31.39 -22.89
CA VAL A 37 3.73 -30.67 -23.18
C VAL A 37 3.95 -29.70 -24.35
N THR A 38 3.61 -30.13 -25.56
CA THR A 38 3.69 -29.30 -26.77
C THR A 38 2.45 -28.43 -26.94
N ALA A 39 2.58 -27.13 -26.67
CA ALA A 39 1.55 -26.15 -27.02
C ALA A 39 1.45 -26.02 -28.55
N HIS A 40 0.40 -26.59 -29.15
CA HIS A 40 0.11 -26.36 -30.56
C HIS A 40 -0.48 -24.96 -30.73
N ALA A 41 0.24 -24.09 -31.44
CA ALA A 41 -0.27 -22.77 -31.82
C ALA A 41 -1.43 -22.94 -32.82
N VAL A 42 -2.63 -22.50 -32.45
CA VAL A 42 -3.78 -22.45 -33.36
C VAL A 42 -3.66 -21.17 -34.20
N PRO A 43 -3.54 -21.23 -35.53
CA PRO A 43 -3.61 -20.05 -36.37
C PRO A 43 -5.08 -19.73 -36.70
N HIS A 44 -5.39 -18.43 -36.74
CA HIS A 44 -6.66 -17.79 -37.10
C HIS A 44 -7.71 -17.63 -35.98
N CYS A 45 -7.61 -16.51 -35.26
CA CYS A 45 -8.75 -15.91 -34.59
C CYS A 45 -9.39 -14.87 -35.53
N ARG A 46 -10.50 -15.21 -36.21
CA ARG A 46 -11.39 -14.21 -36.83
C ARG A 46 -12.25 -13.61 -35.73
N LEU A 47 -12.19 -12.29 -35.58
CA LEU A 47 -13.01 -11.52 -34.65
C LEU A 47 -14.50 -11.68 -35.01
N HIS A 48 -15.23 -12.50 -34.26
CA HIS A 48 -16.69 -12.38 -34.16
C HIS A 48 -17.00 -11.47 -32.96
N ARG A 49 -17.62 -10.32 -33.23
CA ARG A 49 -18.25 -9.49 -32.17
C ARG A 49 -19.38 -10.30 -31.52
N PRO A 50 -19.45 -10.38 -30.19
CA PRO A 50 -20.65 -10.85 -29.52
C PRO A 50 -21.72 -9.74 -29.53
N PRO A 51 -23.02 -10.07 -29.65
CA PRO A 51 -24.08 -9.09 -29.45
C PRO A 51 -24.29 -8.87 -27.94
N SER A 52 -24.37 -7.60 -27.52
CA SER A 52 -24.89 -7.25 -26.20
C SER A 52 -26.42 -7.30 -26.21
N PRO A 53 -27.09 -7.86 -25.20
CA PRO A 53 -28.52 -7.63 -24.99
C PRO A 53 -28.70 -6.24 -24.34
N TRP A 54 -29.87 -5.65 -24.51
CA TRP A 54 -30.28 -4.30 -24.07
C TRP A 54 -29.97 -3.18 -25.08
N LEU A 55 -30.82 -3.08 -26.11
CA LEU A 55 -31.61 -1.88 -26.43
C LEU A 55 -32.46 -2.20 -27.67
N ARG A 56 -33.79 -2.23 -27.50
CA ARG A 56 -34.73 -2.22 -28.64
C ARG A 56 -34.97 -0.77 -29.06
N HIS A 57 -35.11 -0.65 -30.38
CA HIS A 57 -35.68 0.44 -31.18
C HIS A 57 -34.72 1.51 -31.71
N GLY A 58 -34.61 1.51 -33.04
CA GLY A 58 -34.42 2.71 -33.86
C GLY A 58 -33.09 2.78 -34.60
N THR A 59 -33.02 2.26 -35.83
CA THR A 59 -32.04 2.70 -36.83
C THR A 59 -32.68 3.72 -37.77
N PRO A 60 -31.92 4.75 -38.16
CA PRO A 60 -31.89 5.18 -39.56
C PRO A 60 -30.43 5.30 -40.07
N PRO A 61 -30.21 5.53 -41.39
CA PRO A 61 -29.16 4.85 -42.13
C PRO A 61 -27.85 5.63 -42.28
N VAL A 62 -26.87 4.86 -42.76
CA VAL A 62 -25.47 5.14 -43.07
C VAL A 62 -25.27 6.41 -43.91
N GLY A 63 -24.28 7.22 -43.52
CA GLY A 63 -23.68 8.29 -44.31
C GLY A 63 -22.16 8.21 -44.18
N GLU A 64 -21.50 8.23 -45.33
CA GLU A 64 -20.08 7.97 -45.58
C GLU A 64 -19.12 9.04 -45.04
N GLY A 65 -17.86 8.62 -44.82
CA GLY A 65 -16.70 9.49 -44.92
C GLY A 65 -15.92 9.70 -43.62
N PHE A 66 -14.79 9.00 -43.47
CA PHE A 66 -13.48 9.65 -43.30
C PHE A 66 -12.36 8.60 -43.38
N GLU A 67 -11.41 8.83 -44.29
CA GLU A 67 -10.17 8.08 -44.45
C GLU A 67 -9.16 8.42 -43.34
N GLY A 68 -8.36 7.43 -42.92
CA GLY A 68 -7.19 7.60 -42.05
C GLY A 68 -6.03 6.67 -42.47
N PRO A 69 -4.76 7.12 -42.42
CA PRO A 69 -3.60 6.46 -43.03
C PRO A 69 -2.95 5.37 -42.13
N PRO A 70 -1.92 4.63 -42.61
CA PRO A 70 -1.64 3.25 -42.21
C PRO A 70 -0.57 3.10 -41.10
N HIS A 71 -0.48 1.85 -40.62
CA HIS A 71 0.58 1.23 -39.80
C HIS A 71 0.61 1.47 -38.27
N MET A 72 0.18 0.45 -37.54
CA MET A 72 0.89 -0.03 -36.34
C MET A 72 0.97 -1.56 -36.38
N ASP A 73 2.06 -2.07 -36.94
CA ASP A 73 2.53 -3.42 -36.66
C ASP A 73 3.31 -3.43 -35.33
N LYS A 74 3.26 -4.58 -34.66
CA LYS A 74 4.08 -5.01 -33.51
C LYS A 74 3.50 -4.71 -32.12
N CYS A 75 2.42 -5.43 -31.79
CA CYS A 75 2.05 -5.68 -30.40
C CYS A 75 3.05 -6.68 -29.76
N PHE A 76 3.74 -6.18 -28.74
CA PHE A 76 4.45 -6.85 -27.65
C PHE A 76 4.15 -8.34 -27.46
N CYS A 77 5.09 -9.21 -27.87
CA CYS A 77 5.19 -10.60 -27.40
C CYS A 77 6.62 -10.99 -27.00
N HIS A 78 7.50 -10.03 -26.71
CA HIS A 78 8.93 -10.30 -26.45
C HIS A 78 9.37 -10.31 -24.97
N HIS A 79 8.44 -10.36 -24.01
CA HIS A 79 8.81 -10.42 -22.58
C HIS A 79 8.60 -11.79 -21.90
N TYR A 80 8.34 -12.84 -22.66
CA TYR A 80 8.11 -14.18 -22.10
C TYR A 80 9.17 -15.22 -22.50
N ILE A 81 10.44 -14.82 -22.71
CA ILE A 81 11.60 -15.74 -22.79
C ILE A 81 12.84 -15.12 -22.11
N ALA A 82 12.67 -14.32 -21.06
CA ALA A 82 13.80 -13.79 -20.27
C ALA A 82 13.92 -14.40 -18.87
N SER A 83 12.99 -15.25 -18.45
CA SER A 83 12.99 -15.87 -17.11
C SER A 83 13.30 -17.37 -17.11
N LEU A 84 13.67 -17.94 -18.27
CA LEU A 84 13.96 -19.39 -18.42
C LEU A 84 15.45 -19.70 -18.69
N LEU A 85 16.34 -18.72 -18.56
CA LEU A 85 17.80 -18.92 -18.66
C LEU A 85 18.53 -18.56 -17.36
N ILE A 86 17.95 -18.93 -16.22
CA ILE A 86 18.70 -19.06 -14.95
C ILE A 86 18.45 -20.48 -14.42
N CYS A 87 18.88 -21.48 -15.18
CA CYS A 87 18.93 -22.87 -14.67
C CYS A 87 19.88 -23.77 -15.46
N ARG A 88 20.90 -23.20 -16.12
CA ARG A 88 21.99 -23.99 -16.70
C ARG A 88 23.35 -23.34 -16.42
N GLY A 89 23.84 -23.66 -15.23
CA GLY A 89 25.24 -24.01 -15.02
C GLY A 89 26.28 -22.91 -15.22
N GLU A 90 26.51 -22.12 -14.18
CA GLU A 90 27.86 -21.69 -13.81
C GLU A 90 28.02 -21.84 -12.30
N ARG A 91 28.63 -22.95 -11.88
CA ARG A 91 29.31 -23.05 -10.58
C ARG A 91 30.62 -22.29 -10.72
N GLY A 92 30.53 -20.97 -10.59
CA GLY A 92 31.66 -20.07 -10.39
C GLY A 92 31.46 -19.38 -9.05
N ILE A 93 32.37 -19.63 -8.11
CA ILE A 93 32.40 -18.95 -6.82
C ILE A 93 32.74 -17.49 -7.10
N MET A 94 31.72 -16.64 -7.19
CA MET A 94 31.87 -15.22 -6.89
C MET A 94 31.44 -15.04 -5.45
N GLU A 95 32.41 -15.15 -4.55
CA GLU A 95 32.30 -14.65 -3.19
C GLU A 95 32.34 -13.12 -3.28
N GLU A 96 31.25 -12.55 -3.81
CA GLU A 96 31.02 -11.13 -3.76
C GLU A 96 30.73 -10.83 -2.29
N LYS A 97 31.69 -10.17 -1.62
CA LYS A 97 31.50 -9.58 -0.31
C LYS A 97 30.37 -8.55 -0.40
N ARG A 98 29.14 -9.03 -0.33
CA ARG A 98 27.98 -8.23 0.03
C ARG A 98 28.20 -7.93 1.51
N SER A 99 28.64 -6.71 1.80
CA SER A 99 28.49 -6.16 3.14
C SER A 99 27.07 -6.46 3.59
N GLU A 100 26.93 -7.21 4.69
CA GLU A 100 25.67 -7.59 5.31
C GLU A 100 24.99 -6.33 5.86
N GLU A 101 24.50 -5.47 4.97
CA GLU A 101 23.43 -4.55 5.30
C GLU A 101 22.16 -5.38 5.26
N SER A 102 21.94 -6.10 6.36
CA SER A 102 20.69 -6.83 6.62
C SER A 102 19.55 -5.84 6.47
N ILE A 103 18.78 -5.96 5.39
CA ILE A 103 17.57 -5.17 5.20
C ILE A 103 16.65 -5.49 6.38
N MET A 104 16.52 -4.56 7.31
CA MET A 104 15.57 -4.66 8.42
C MET A 104 14.18 -4.82 7.81
N SER A 105 13.57 -5.99 8.03
CA SER A 105 12.22 -6.27 7.55
C SER A 105 11.25 -6.00 8.69
N VAL A 106 10.66 -4.81 8.72
CA VAL A 106 9.63 -4.46 9.71
C VAL A 106 8.30 -5.16 9.34
N PRO A 107 7.70 -5.96 10.23
CA PRO A 107 6.48 -6.73 9.97
C PRO A 107 5.23 -5.84 10.15
N VAL A 108 5.07 -4.84 9.27
CA VAL A 108 4.02 -3.81 9.37
C VAL A 108 2.61 -4.43 9.37
N ALA A 109 2.39 -5.49 8.60
CA ALA A 109 1.09 -6.15 8.52
C ALA A 109 0.71 -6.84 9.84
N GLU A 110 1.67 -7.52 10.46
CA GLU A 110 1.50 -8.20 11.75
C GLU A 110 1.29 -7.19 12.89
N ILE A 111 2.04 -6.09 12.88
CA ILE A 111 1.85 -4.95 13.80
C ILE A 111 0.45 -4.35 13.66
N THR A 112 0.00 -4.16 12.41
CA THR A 112 -1.35 -3.65 12.11
C THR A 112 -2.43 -4.59 12.63
N LEU A 113 -2.31 -5.89 12.36
CA LEU A 113 -3.26 -6.90 12.84
C LEU A 113 -3.36 -6.91 14.37
N LYS A 114 -2.21 -6.87 15.06
CA LYS A 114 -2.19 -6.76 16.52
C LYS A 114 -2.88 -5.50 17.03
N MET A 115 -2.72 -4.38 16.33
CA MET A 115 -3.36 -3.11 16.73
C MET A 115 -4.88 -3.16 16.54
N ILE A 116 -5.36 -3.82 15.49
CA ILE A 116 -6.80 -4.09 15.31
C ILE A 116 -7.33 -4.93 16.49
N ASP A 117 -6.64 -6.01 16.86
CA ASP A 117 -7.02 -6.87 17.98
C ASP A 117 -6.99 -6.12 19.32
N PHE A 118 -6.01 -5.22 19.51
CA PHE A 118 -5.86 -4.39 20.70
C PHE A 118 -7.11 -3.55 20.99
N TYR A 119 -7.72 -2.97 19.94
CA TYR A 119 -8.91 -2.12 20.09
C TYR A 119 -10.22 -2.89 20.31
N LYS A 120 -10.21 -4.23 20.28
CA LYS A 120 -11.33 -5.10 20.71
C LYS A 120 -12.69 -4.71 20.12
N GLY A 121 -12.71 -4.37 18.83
CA GLY A 121 -13.95 -4.00 18.13
C GLY A 121 -14.37 -2.53 18.30
N ASN A 122 -13.52 -1.66 18.85
CA ASN A 122 -13.76 -0.22 18.76
C ASN A 122 -13.55 0.25 17.31
N HIS A 123 -14.63 0.25 16.52
CA HIS A 123 -14.58 0.62 15.11
C HIS A 123 -14.09 2.06 14.88
N HIS A 124 -14.35 2.97 15.81
CA HIS A 124 -13.91 4.35 15.69
C HIS A 124 -12.38 4.41 15.63
N ASP A 125 -11.73 3.91 16.69
CA ASP A 125 -10.26 3.97 16.82
C ASP A 125 -9.56 3.12 15.74
N ILE A 126 -10.14 1.95 15.41
CA ILE A 126 -9.62 1.10 14.33
C ILE A 126 -9.66 1.83 12.99
N ASN A 127 -10.79 2.46 12.65
CA ASN A 127 -10.91 3.20 11.40
C ASN A 127 -10.02 4.43 11.39
N HIS A 128 -9.88 5.12 12.52
CA HIS A 128 -9.03 6.29 12.68
C HIS A 128 -7.58 5.93 12.34
N PHE A 129 -6.95 5.01 13.09
CA PHE A 129 -5.54 4.71 12.88
C PHE A 129 -5.27 4.09 11.49
N LEU A 130 -6.20 3.30 10.93
CA LEU A 130 -6.04 2.75 9.58
C LEU A 130 -6.04 3.83 8.50
N LYS A 131 -6.86 4.88 8.65
CA LYS A 131 -6.84 6.04 7.75
C LYS A 131 -5.53 6.83 7.91
N VAL A 132 -5.10 7.09 9.16
CA VAL A 132 -3.84 7.79 9.44
C VAL A 132 -2.66 7.02 8.85
N TYR A 133 -2.61 5.70 9.06
CA TYR A 133 -1.62 4.79 8.48
C TYR A 133 -1.56 4.90 6.95
N ALA A 134 -2.72 4.86 6.27
CA ALA A 134 -2.75 4.94 4.80
C ALA A 134 -2.24 6.28 4.26
N TYR A 135 -2.59 7.39 4.93
CA TYR A 135 -2.05 8.72 4.59
C TYR A 135 -0.55 8.79 4.88
N ALA A 136 -0.12 8.36 6.06
CA ALA A 136 1.28 8.35 6.49
C ALA A 136 2.16 7.52 5.54
N LYS A 137 1.71 6.35 5.12
CA LYS A 137 2.39 5.52 4.11
C LYS A 137 2.56 6.28 2.80
N THR A 138 1.49 6.87 2.29
CA THR A 138 1.52 7.60 1.01
C THR A 138 2.43 8.83 1.09
N LEU A 139 2.39 9.56 2.21
CA LEU A 139 3.29 10.67 2.49
C LEU A 139 4.74 10.20 2.53
N GLY A 140 5.03 9.16 3.31
CA GLY A 140 6.38 8.59 3.44
C GLY A 140 6.97 8.13 2.10
N GLU A 141 6.19 7.48 1.24
CA GLU A 141 6.65 7.08 -0.10
C GLU A 141 6.98 8.24 -1.02
N LYS A 142 6.35 9.41 -0.83
CA LYS A 142 6.58 10.62 -1.64
C LYS A 142 7.65 11.53 -1.07
N GLU A 143 7.80 11.54 0.24
CA GLU A 143 8.54 12.58 0.96
C GLU A 143 9.82 12.05 1.63
N LEU A 144 9.89 10.77 1.98
CA LEU A 144 11.05 10.18 2.66
C LEU A 144 11.95 9.41 1.69
N ALA A 145 13.25 9.44 1.92
CA ALA A 145 14.24 8.90 1.00
C ALA A 145 14.42 7.39 1.18
N THR A 146 14.43 6.93 2.43
CA THR A 146 14.83 5.56 2.78
C THR A 146 13.63 4.71 3.20
N ARG A 147 13.83 3.38 3.18
CA ARG A 147 12.84 2.43 3.70
C ARG A 147 12.70 2.50 5.21
N GLU A 148 13.81 2.72 5.93
CA GLU A 148 13.81 2.80 7.40
C GLU A 148 12.95 3.97 7.91
N GLU A 149 13.10 5.16 7.33
CA GLU A 149 12.29 6.34 7.68
C GLU A 149 10.79 6.09 7.42
N ARG A 150 10.47 5.38 6.32
CA ARG A 150 9.08 5.02 5.97
C ARG A 150 8.50 4.00 6.93
N ASP A 151 9.25 2.95 7.27
CA ASP A 151 8.82 1.96 8.26
C ASP A 151 8.62 2.61 9.62
N LEU A 152 9.49 3.56 10.00
CA LEU A 152 9.37 4.33 11.23
C LEU A 152 8.05 5.13 11.27
N LEU A 153 7.75 5.87 10.19
CA LEU A 153 6.49 6.61 10.06
C LEU A 153 5.27 5.69 10.05
N GLU A 154 5.31 4.59 9.29
CA GLU A 154 4.22 3.62 9.17
C GLU A 154 3.87 2.99 10.53
N VAL A 155 4.88 2.46 11.24
CA VAL A 155 4.68 1.86 12.57
C VAL A 155 4.19 2.91 13.56
N THR A 156 4.76 4.12 13.55
CA THR A 156 4.32 5.19 14.44
C THR A 156 2.86 5.57 14.19
N ALA A 157 2.44 5.70 12.92
CA ALA A 157 1.05 6.01 12.57
C ALA A 157 0.07 4.93 13.05
N ILE A 158 0.47 3.66 13.07
CA ILE A 158 -0.35 2.58 13.61
C ILE A 158 -0.51 2.71 15.13
N LEU A 159 0.55 3.11 15.85
CA LEU A 159 0.59 3.14 17.31
C LEU A 159 0.30 4.50 17.96
N HIS A 160 0.18 5.60 17.20
CA HIS A 160 0.19 6.97 17.77
C HIS A 160 -0.82 7.15 18.92
N ASP A 161 -2.04 6.62 18.76
CA ASP A 161 -3.14 6.70 19.73
C ASP A 161 -3.26 5.49 20.67
N ILE A 162 -2.22 4.65 20.79
CA ILE A 162 -2.27 3.40 21.61
C ILE A 162 -2.69 3.65 23.06
N ALA A 163 -2.46 4.85 23.58
CA ALA A 163 -2.78 5.24 24.94
C ALA A 163 -4.28 5.58 25.17
N ILE A 164 -5.09 5.83 24.12
CA ILE A 164 -6.50 6.25 24.27
C ILE A 164 -7.28 5.35 25.24
N PRO A 165 -7.34 4.01 25.06
CA PRO A 165 -8.16 3.16 25.92
C PRO A 165 -7.71 3.18 27.38
N TYR A 166 -6.39 3.27 27.61
CA TYR A 166 -5.84 3.37 28.94
C TYR A 166 -6.18 4.72 29.58
N CYS A 167 -6.00 5.82 28.85
CA CYS A 167 -6.29 7.16 29.35
C CYS A 167 -7.78 7.33 29.69
N LEU A 168 -8.69 6.84 28.83
CA LEU A 168 -10.13 6.86 29.11
C LEU A 168 -10.47 6.09 30.40
N LYS A 169 -9.87 4.92 30.61
CA LYS A 169 -10.10 4.10 31.81
C LYS A 169 -9.51 4.73 33.08
N THR A 170 -8.33 5.32 32.99
CA THR A 170 -7.56 5.78 34.15
C THR A 170 -7.87 7.22 34.54
N TYR A 171 -8.07 8.10 33.55
CA TYR A 171 -8.27 9.55 33.75
C TYR A 171 -9.69 10.01 33.40
N GLY A 172 -10.50 9.17 32.74
CA GLY A 172 -11.84 9.54 32.27
C GLY A 172 -11.83 10.38 30.98
N HIS A 173 -10.65 10.67 30.43
CA HIS A 173 -10.46 11.42 29.18
C HIS A 173 -9.12 11.03 28.51
N ALA A 174 -8.96 11.32 27.22
CA ALA A 174 -7.75 11.04 26.45
C ALA A 174 -7.13 12.34 25.90
N GLN A 175 -6.69 13.22 26.80
CA GLN A 175 -6.05 14.48 26.40
C GLN A 175 -4.59 14.25 26.03
N GLY A 176 -4.09 15.02 25.05
CA GLY A 176 -2.77 14.80 24.45
C GLY A 176 -1.61 14.58 25.42
N PRO A 177 -1.41 15.42 26.47
CA PRO A 177 -0.30 15.22 27.40
C PRO A 177 -0.31 13.89 28.15
N TYR A 178 -1.50 13.31 28.38
CA TYR A 178 -1.61 11.98 28.98
C TYR A 178 -1.31 10.89 27.95
N GLN A 179 -1.81 11.04 26.73
CA GLN A 179 -1.55 10.09 25.66
C GLN A 179 -0.06 10.02 25.32
N GLU A 180 0.60 11.16 25.20
CA GLU A 180 2.04 11.27 24.97
C GLU A 180 2.86 10.58 26.08
N ARG A 181 2.49 10.81 27.35
CA ARG A 181 3.20 10.19 28.48
C ARG A 181 3.02 8.68 28.54
N GLU A 182 1.78 8.21 28.45
CA GLU A 182 1.46 6.78 28.60
C GLU A 182 1.78 5.99 27.32
N GLY A 183 1.75 6.64 26.15
CA GLY A 183 2.02 6.03 24.85
C GLY A 183 3.46 5.55 24.70
N ILE A 184 4.43 6.23 25.30
CA ILE A 184 5.86 5.83 25.25
C ILE A 184 6.06 4.41 25.79
N PRO A 185 5.76 4.08 27.06
CA PRO A 185 5.96 2.73 27.57
C PRO A 185 5.05 1.70 26.88
N MET A 186 3.82 2.09 26.50
CA MET A 186 2.88 1.19 25.81
C MET A 186 3.39 0.79 24.42
N ALA A 187 3.95 1.72 23.65
CA ALA A 187 4.52 1.42 22.33
C ALA A 187 5.71 0.47 22.44
N LYS A 188 6.58 0.67 23.44
CA LYS A 188 7.71 -0.23 23.70
C LYS A 188 7.22 -1.64 24.03
N GLU A 189 6.28 -1.75 24.97
CA GLU A 189 5.69 -3.05 25.37
C GLU A 189 5.00 -3.74 24.19
N PHE A 190 4.22 -3.00 23.41
CA PHE A 190 3.51 -3.51 22.24
C PHE A 190 4.49 -4.12 21.21
N LEU A 191 5.66 -3.51 21.01
CA LEU A 191 6.61 -3.93 19.99
C LEU A 191 7.59 -5.04 20.41
N GLN A 192 7.59 -5.46 21.69
CA GLN A 192 8.57 -6.41 22.22
C GLN A 192 8.64 -7.76 21.47
N GLU A 193 7.53 -8.22 20.90
CA GLU A 193 7.45 -9.55 20.27
C GLU A 193 7.89 -9.58 18.79
N PHE A 194 8.18 -8.42 18.18
CA PHE A 194 8.50 -8.34 16.75
C PHE A 194 10.00 -8.35 16.44
N ASP A 195 10.85 -8.61 17.44
CA ASP A 195 12.32 -8.68 17.32
C ASP A 195 12.94 -7.48 16.58
N LEU A 196 12.40 -6.28 16.84
CA LEU A 196 12.84 -5.03 16.23
C LEU A 196 14.08 -4.48 16.94
N PRO A 197 15.03 -3.85 16.22
CA PRO A 197 16.19 -3.22 16.85
C PRO A 197 15.78 -2.18 17.89
N ALA A 198 16.42 -2.22 19.06
CA ALA A 198 16.13 -1.27 20.15
C ALA A 198 16.16 0.21 19.69
N PRO A 199 17.12 0.68 18.86
CA PRO A 199 17.08 2.06 18.37
C PRO A 199 15.85 2.41 17.55
N PHE A 200 15.29 1.46 16.79
CA PHE A 200 14.04 1.67 16.04
C PHE A 200 12.85 1.78 16.99
N VAL A 201 12.73 0.86 17.95
CA VAL A 201 11.66 0.87 18.96
C VAL A 201 11.70 2.16 19.80
N GLU A 202 12.88 2.62 20.19
CA GLU A 202 13.05 3.89 20.90
C GLU A 202 12.60 5.10 20.08
N LYS A 203 12.90 5.13 18.76
CA LYS A 203 12.41 6.20 17.87
C LYS A 203 10.90 6.16 17.70
N VAL A 204 10.30 4.97 17.51
CA VAL A 204 8.83 4.83 17.44
C VAL A 204 8.20 5.34 18.74
N ALA A 205 8.69 4.87 19.89
CA ALA A 205 8.16 5.26 21.19
C ALA A 205 8.31 6.78 21.42
N TRP A 206 9.42 7.39 20.97
CA TRP A 206 9.57 8.83 21.01
C TRP A 206 8.53 9.55 20.16
N LEU A 207 8.31 9.11 18.90
CA LEU A 207 7.32 9.75 18.03
C LEU A 207 5.89 9.60 18.56
N VAL A 208 5.53 8.40 19.05
CA VAL A 208 4.26 8.17 19.77
C VAL A 208 4.18 9.07 21.00
N GLY A 209 5.28 9.29 21.71
CA GLY A 209 5.32 10.19 22.87
C GLY A 209 5.25 11.68 22.57
N HIS A 210 5.23 12.09 21.30
CA HIS A 210 5.25 13.50 20.90
C HIS A 210 4.25 13.81 19.79
N HIS A 211 3.34 12.91 19.44
CA HIS A 211 2.43 13.08 18.30
C HIS A 211 1.38 14.20 18.49
N HIS A 212 1.25 14.82 19.66
CA HIS A 212 0.47 16.05 19.87
C HIS A 212 1.36 17.29 20.05
N THR A 213 2.69 17.14 19.96
CA THR A 213 3.65 18.22 20.15
C THR A 213 3.91 18.94 18.83
N LEU A 214 3.27 20.09 18.65
CA LEU A 214 3.31 20.84 17.39
C LEU A 214 4.49 21.82 17.25
N THR A 215 5.27 21.99 18.32
CA THR A 215 6.38 22.95 18.39
C THR A 215 7.73 22.25 18.31
N GLY A 216 8.71 22.86 17.64
CA GLY A 216 10.07 22.31 17.59
C GLY A 216 10.17 21.01 16.77
N VAL A 217 9.27 20.81 15.82
CA VAL A 217 9.26 19.64 14.92
C VAL A 217 10.45 19.74 13.97
N THR A 218 11.46 18.89 14.18
CA THR A 218 12.68 18.85 13.35
C THR A 218 12.79 17.58 12.49
N MET A 219 12.18 16.48 12.93
CA MET A 219 12.16 15.23 12.18
C MET A 219 11.05 15.23 11.13
N LYS A 220 11.36 14.76 9.92
CA LYS A 220 10.41 14.76 8.81
C LYS A 220 9.27 13.78 9.06
N GLU A 221 9.55 12.62 9.63
CA GLU A 221 8.57 11.61 10.04
C GLU A 221 7.59 12.17 11.05
N HIS A 222 8.05 12.98 12.01
CA HIS A 222 7.17 13.64 12.97
C HIS A 222 6.21 14.62 12.27
N ARG A 223 6.73 15.47 11.37
CA ARG A 223 5.88 16.38 10.58
C ARG A 223 4.84 15.61 9.75
N LEU A 224 5.26 14.53 9.08
CA LEU A 224 4.36 13.74 8.24
C LEU A 224 3.30 12.97 9.06
N LEU A 225 3.64 12.53 10.28
CA LEU A 225 2.67 11.95 11.21
C LEU A 225 1.58 12.96 11.59
N LEU A 226 2.00 14.17 11.99
CA LEU A 226 1.09 15.27 12.34
C LEU A 226 0.16 15.64 11.18
N GLU A 227 0.71 15.70 9.97
CA GLU A 227 -0.09 15.98 8.76
C GLU A 227 -1.07 14.85 8.44
N ALA A 228 -0.65 13.58 8.55
CA ALA A 228 -1.51 12.43 8.31
C ALA A 228 -2.68 12.37 9.30
N ASP A 229 -2.41 12.59 10.58
CA ASP A 229 -3.41 12.64 11.64
C ASP A 229 -4.39 13.81 11.43
N TYR A 230 -3.87 15.00 11.11
CA TYR A 230 -4.71 16.16 10.80
C TYR A 230 -5.70 15.88 9.66
N LEU A 231 -5.28 15.20 8.58
CA LEU A 231 -6.19 14.85 7.49
C LEU A 231 -7.39 14.04 8.00
N VAL A 232 -7.17 13.07 8.89
CA VAL A 232 -8.28 12.27 9.44
C VAL A 232 -9.15 13.09 10.39
N ASN A 233 -8.51 13.87 11.27
CA ASN A 233 -9.19 14.71 12.26
C ASN A 233 -10.04 15.81 11.61
N ALA A 234 -9.62 16.34 10.46
CA ALA A 234 -10.39 17.29 9.68
C ALA A 234 -11.76 16.73 9.26
N ASP A 235 -11.80 15.47 8.80
CA ASP A 235 -13.03 14.78 8.44
C ASP A 235 -13.87 14.44 9.68
N GLU A 236 -13.27 13.81 10.68
CA GLU A 236 -13.99 13.35 11.88
C GLU A 236 -14.57 14.50 12.69
N GLY A 237 -13.85 15.64 12.73
CA GLY A 237 -14.28 16.87 13.37
C GLY A 237 -15.21 17.75 12.54
N ASN A 238 -15.50 17.40 11.28
CA ASN A 238 -16.23 18.24 10.32
C ASN A 238 -15.65 19.67 10.25
N ALA A 239 -14.32 19.78 10.14
CA ALA A 239 -13.63 21.05 10.21
C ALA A 239 -14.10 22.04 9.11
N PRO A 240 -14.41 23.31 9.45
CA PRO A 240 -14.86 24.28 8.47
C PRO A 240 -13.74 24.62 7.49
N LYS A 241 -14.13 25.00 6.26
CA LYS A 241 -13.20 25.34 5.17
C LYS A 241 -12.11 26.34 5.58
N GLU A 242 -12.48 27.36 6.36
CA GLU A 242 -11.55 28.38 6.86
C GLU A 242 -10.45 27.79 7.76
N GLN A 243 -10.80 26.84 8.64
CA GLN A 243 -9.83 26.13 9.47
C GLN A 243 -8.87 25.29 8.61
N ILE A 244 -9.38 24.63 7.57
CA ILE A 244 -8.57 23.86 6.63
C ILE A 244 -7.60 24.77 5.86
N GLU A 245 -8.06 25.91 5.37
CA GLU A 245 -7.22 26.90 4.68
C GLU A 245 -6.14 27.43 5.62
N ASN A 246 -6.48 27.75 6.87
CA ASN A 246 -5.49 28.17 7.87
C ASN A 246 -4.45 27.08 8.17
N ALA A 247 -4.87 25.82 8.35
CA ALA A 247 -3.94 24.72 8.59
C ALA A 247 -3.01 24.47 7.40
N MET A 248 -3.49 24.62 6.16
CA MET A 248 -2.65 24.51 4.97
C MET A 248 -1.46 25.48 5.00
N GLU A 249 -1.70 26.70 5.47
CA GLU A 249 -0.69 27.77 5.49
C GLU A 249 0.21 27.72 6.74
N THR A 250 -0.32 27.28 7.88
CA THR A 250 0.35 27.41 9.19
C THR A 250 0.82 26.10 9.82
N PHE A 251 0.27 24.96 9.38
CA PHE A 251 0.53 23.64 9.98
C PHE A 251 1.17 22.65 9.00
N PHE A 252 0.68 22.60 7.76
CA PHE A 252 1.26 21.72 6.74
C PHE A 252 2.56 22.30 6.20
N GLU A 253 3.60 21.47 6.14
CA GLU A 253 4.91 21.81 5.58
C GLU A 253 5.22 20.97 4.34
N SER A 254 4.77 19.71 4.27
CA SER A 254 5.05 18.86 3.12
C SER A 254 4.24 19.23 1.89
N GLU A 255 4.87 19.17 0.71
CA GLU A 255 4.19 19.47 -0.55
C GLU A 255 3.11 18.42 -0.87
N THR A 256 3.37 17.16 -0.53
CA THR A 256 2.40 16.07 -0.70
C THR A 256 1.20 16.24 0.23
N GLY A 257 1.41 16.58 1.50
CA GLY A 257 0.35 16.82 2.47
C GLY A 257 -0.53 18.00 2.07
N LYS A 258 0.07 19.14 1.69
CA LYS A 258 -0.66 20.30 1.13
C LYS A 258 -1.48 19.92 -0.10
N ARG A 259 -0.92 19.10 -1.00
CA ARG A 259 -1.64 18.61 -2.18
C ARG A 259 -2.83 17.72 -1.82
N MET A 260 -2.67 16.82 -0.84
CA MET A 260 -3.76 15.97 -0.34
C MET A 260 -4.86 16.81 0.28
N LEU A 261 -4.52 17.67 1.25
CA LEU A 261 -5.44 18.56 1.93
C LEU A 261 -6.27 19.39 0.93
N ARG A 262 -5.61 20.02 -0.06
CA ARG A 262 -6.30 20.76 -1.14
C ARG A 262 -7.27 19.89 -1.92
N SER A 263 -6.85 18.67 -2.25
CA SER A 263 -7.63 17.78 -3.11
C SER A 263 -8.84 17.18 -2.39
N ILE A 264 -8.73 16.92 -1.09
CA ILE A 264 -9.80 16.34 -0.28
C ILE A 264 -10.83 17.40 0.09
N TYR A 265 -10.37 18.58 0.56
CA TYR A 265 -11.26 19.54 1.24
C TYR A 265 -11.52 20.85 0.50
N LEU A 266 -10.63 21.28 -0.41
CA LEU A 266 -10.68 22.63 -0.98
C LEU A 266 -11.02 22.68 -2.47
N LYS A 267 -10.88 21.57 -3.19
CA LYS A 267 -11.31 21.46 -4.59
C LYS A 267 -12.82 21.22 -4.65
N LYS A 268 -13.50 22.04 -5.46
CA LYS A 268 -14.90 21.86 -5.85
C LYS A 268 -14.97 21.33 -7.28
#